data_AF-A0A920BMS0-F1
#
_entry.id   AF-A0A920BMS0-F1
#
_cell.length_a   1.000
_cell.length_b   1.000
_cell.length_c   1.000
_cell.angle_alpha   90.00
_cell.angle_beta   90.00
_cell.angle_gamma   90.00
#
_symmetry.space_group_name_H-M   'P 1'
#
loop_
_entity.id
_entity.type
_entity.pdbx_description
1 polymer ?
#
loop_
_entity_poly.entity_id
_entity_poly.type
_entity_poly.pdbx_seq_one_letter_code
_entity_poly.pdbx_strand_id
1 'polypeptide(L)'
;MAIAQGLYQNGYITYHRTDSPGLSDQALNAARKEVEELCGADYLPDKPRTYVTKSESAQEAHEAIRPAGETFRTPEELRNELNKDQLAVYELIWKRTLASQMTDETGETKRVTFEGETPELDIYHATFSSTGRQLLIQDSKNLSGRI
;
A
#
# COMPACT_ATOMS: atom_id res chain seq x y z
N MET A 1 11.63 16.31 -0.24
CA MET A 1 11.14 16.78 -1.56
C MET A 1 12.18 16.80 -2.66
N ALA A 2 13.46 17.13 -2.42
CA ALA A 2 14.50 17.14 -3.46
C ALA A 2 14.66 15.79 -4.22
N ILE A 3 14.53 14.66 -3.52
CA ILE A 3 14.62 13.32 -4.14
C ILE A 3 13.47 13.10 -5.15
N ALA A 4 12.23 13.37 -4.75
CA ALA A 4 11.05 13.24 -5.62
C ALA A 4 11.11 14.22 -6.80
N GLN A 5 11.63 15.44 -6.59
CA GLN A 5 11.91 16.37 -7.69
C GLN A 5 12.87 15.77 -8.72
N GLY A 6 13.97 15.16 -8.26
CA GLY A 6 14.92 14.48 -9.15
C GLY A 6 14.31 13.27 -9.86
N LEU A 7 13.49 12.47 -9.18
CA LEU A 7 12.79 11.35 -9.80
C LEU A 7 11.82 11.81 -10.89
N TYR A 8 11.07 12.88 -10.64
CA TYR A 8 10.16 13.47 -11.61
C TYR A 8 10.89 14.06 -12.83
N GLN A 9 11.95 14.85 -12.62
CA GLN A 9 12.70 15.49 -13.70
C GLN A 9 13.38 14.48 -14.63
N ASN A 10 13.75 13.31 -14.12
CA ASN A 10 14.32 12.23 -14.91
C ASN A 10 13.27 11.24 -15.45
N GLY A 11 11.97 11.53 -15.26
CA GLY A 11 10.88 10.75 -15.85
C GLY A 11 10.62 9.40 -15.17
N TYR A 12 11.00 9.22 -13.91
CA TYR A 12 10.74 7.96 -13.18
C TYR A 12 9.36 7.94 -12.52
N ILE A 13 8.87 9.10 -12.05
CA ILE A 13 7.56 9.23 -11.39
C ILE A 13 6.76 10.38 -11.99
N THR A 14 5.45 10.37 -11.75
CA THR A 14 4.55 11.50 -12.05
C THR A 14 4.84 12.72 -11.16
N TYR A 15 4.16 13.84 -11.43
CA TYR A 15 4.38 15.08 -10.70
C TYR A 15 4.09 14.92 -9.20
N HIS A 16 5.09 15.18 -8.37
CA HIS A 16 5.07 14.86 -6.93
C HIS A 16 4.33 15.88 -6.05
N ARG A 17 3.79 16.97 -6.63
CA ARG A 17 3.01 17.98 -5.90
C ARG A 17 1.56 17.90 -6.34
N THR A 18 0.89 16.86 -5.85
CA THR A 18 -0.50 16.52 -6.16
C THR A 18 -1.20 16.15 -4.86
N ASP A 19 -2.46 16.53 -4.74
CA ASP A 19 -3.39 16.14 -3.68
C ASP A 19 -4.35 15.02 -4.15
N SER A 20 -4.33 14.69 -5.44
CA SER A 20 -5.18 13.67 -6.03
C SER A 20 -4.66 12.25 -5.74
N PRO A 21 -5.53 11.34 -5.25
CA PRO A 21 -5.23 9.92 -5.16
C PRO A 21 -5.58 9.16 -6.44
N GLY A 22 -6.11 9.84 -7.47
CA GLY A 22 -6.61 9.22 -8.68
C GLY A 22 -5.50 8.68 -9.59
N LEU A 23 -5.69 7.49 -10.13
CA LEU A 23 -4.86 6.92 -11.19
C LEU A 23 -5.60 7.02 -12.53
N SER A 24 -4.85 7.28 -13.60
CA SER A 24 -5.36 7.16 -14.96
C SER A 24 -5.67 5.70 -15.30
N ASP A 25 -6.54 5.46 -16.28
CA ASP A 25 -6.87 4.10 -16.75
C ASP A 25 -5.62 3.33 -17.19
N GLN A 26 -4.67 4.03 -17.83
CA GLN A 26 -3.37 3.48 -18.22
C GLN A 26 -2.59 2.99 -16.99
N ALA A 27 -2.52 3.81 -15.94
CA ALA A 27 -1.82 3.45 -14.71
C ALA A 27 -2.50 2.32 -13.93
N LEU A 28 -3.84 2.30 -13.91
CA LEU A 28 -4.63 1.21 -13.32
C LEU A 28 -4.29 -0.11 -14.01
N ASN A 29 -4.27 -0.12 -15.35
CA ASN A 29 -3.93 -1.32 -16.12
C ASN A 29 -2.48 -1.76 -15.90
N ALA A 30 -1.53 -0.82 -15.89
CA ALA A 30 -0.12 -1.11 -15.63
C ALA A 30 0.09 -1.73 -14.24
N ALA A 31 -0.49 -1.10 -13.21
CA ALA A 31 -0.40 -1.61 -11.83
C ALA A 31 -1.01 -3.01 -11.70
N ARG A 32 -2.21 -3.24 -12.28
CA ARG A 32 -2.87 -4.55 -12.22
C ARG A 32 -2.09 -5.63 -12.94
N LYS A 33 -1.57 -5.34 -14.13
CA LYS A 33 -0.73 -6.27 -14.89
C LYS A 33 0.49 -6.69 -14.08
N GLU A 34 1.17 -5.73 -13.45
CA GLU A 34 2.37 -6.03 -12.68
C GLU A 34 2.07 -6.79 -11.38
N VAL A 35 0.94 -6.52 -10.71
CA VAL A 35 0.45 -7.35 -9.61
C VAL A 35 0.18 -8.79 -10.08
N GLU A 36 -0.47 -8.97 -11.23
CA GLU A 36 -0.75 -10.30 -11.79
C GLU A 36 0.55 -11.07 -12.08
N GLU A 37 1.53 -10.41 -12.68
CA GLU A 37 2.83 -11.02 -13.02
C GLU A 37 3.66 -11.40 -11.78
N LEU A 38 3.65 -10.56 -10.74
CA LEU A 38 4.46 -10.77 -9.53
C LEU A 38 3.79 -11.67 -8.48
N CYS A 39 2.48 -11.51 -8.33
CA CYS A 39 1.70 -12.08 -7.23
C CYS A 39 0.72 -13.16 -7.70
N GLY A 40 0.22 -13.06 -8.94
CA GLY A 40 -0.83 -13.91 -9.48
C GLY A 40 -2.20 -13.24 -9.45
N ALA A 41 -3.13 -13.76 -10.27
CA ALA A 41 -4.47 -13.20 -10.45
C ALA A 41 -5.32 -13.20 -9.17
N ASP A 42 -5.08 -14.12 -8.22
CA ASP A 42 -5.79 -14.19 -6.94
C ASP A 42 -5.56 -12.95 -6.04
N TYR A 43 -4.50 -12.18 -6.32
CA TYR A 43 -4.20 -10.93 -5.61
C TYR A 43 -4.85 -9.71 -6.26
N LEU A 44 -5.64 -9.89 -7.31
CA LEU A 44 -6.38 -8.81 -7.95
C LEU A 44 -7.87 -8.85 -7.57
N PRO A 45 -8.46 -7.71 -7.20
CA PRO A 45 -9.91 -7.60 -7.13
C PRO A 45 -10.51 -7.68 -8.53
N ASP A 46 -11.72 -8.22 -8.62
CA ASP A 46 -12.46 -8.40 -9.88
C ASP A 46 -12.56 -7.11 -10.72
N LYS A 47 -12.68 -5.96 -10.05
CA LYS A 47 -12.75 -4.63 -10.66
C LYS A 47 -11.58 -3.76 -10.19
N PRO A 48 -11.05 -2.86 -11.05
CA PRO A 48 -10.06 -1.87 -10.64
C PRO A 48 -10.54 -1.05 -9.44
N ARG A 49 -9.63 -0.74 -8.52
CA ARG A 49 -9.93 0.13 -7.37
C ARG A 49 -9.70 1.58 -7.77
N THR A 50 -10.74 2.40 -7.71
CA THR A 50 -10.66 3.82 -8.00
C THR A 50 -10.74 4.63 -6.70
N TYR A 51 -9.81 5.55 -6.54
CA TYR A 51 -9.75 6.47 -5.41
C TYR A 51 -9.94 7.90 -5.92
N VAL A 52 -10.88 8.64 -5.34
CA VAL A 52 -11.18 10.03 -5.71
C VAL A 52 -11.30 10.90 -4.47
N THR A 53 -10.81 12.13 -4.55
CA THR A 53 -11.09 13.21 -3.62
C THR A 53 -12.36 13.94 -4.02
N LYS A 54 -13.00 14.61 -3.06
CA LYS A 54 -14.30 15.28 -3.25
C LYS A 54 -14.19 16.74 -3.70
N SER A 55 -13.00 17.32 -3.87
CA SER A 55 -12.87 18.77 -4.07
C SER A 55 -12.75 19.16 -5.55
N GLU A 56 -13.28 20.33 -5.90
CA GLU A 56 -13.33 20.83 -7.28
C GLU A 56 -12.10 21.70 -7.64
N SER A 57 -11.00 21.58 -6.89
CA SER A 57 -9.79 22.36 -7.16
C SER A 57 -9.10 21.90 -8.45
N ALA A 58 -8.69 22.85 -9.29
CA ALA A 58 -7.93 22.57 -10.52
C ALA A 58 -6.56 21.87 -10.26
N GLN A 59 -6.07 21.88 -9.01
CA GLN A 59 -4.88 21.12 -8.61
C GLN A 59 -5.16 19.61 -8.50
N GLU A 60 -6.42 19.21 -8.29
CA GLU A 60 -6.86 17.79 -8.27
C GLU A 60 -6.92 17.15 -9.67
N ALA A 61 -6.79 17.94 -10.74
CA ALA A 61 -6.72 17.41 -12.11
C ALA A 61 -5.40 16.68 -12.40
N HIS A 62 -4.49 16.63 -11.44
CA HIS A 62 -3.27 15.85 -11.53
C HIS A 62 -3.50 14.41 -11.10
N GLU A 63 -2.72 13.50 -11.67
CA GLU A 63 -2.71 12.10 -11.26
C GLU A 63 -1.94 11.93 -9.94
N ALA A 64 -2.20 10.84 -9.21
CA ALA A 64 -1.43 10.43 -8.06
C ALA A 64 0.06 10.27 -8.37
N ILE A 65 0.89 10.35 -7.31
CA ILE A 65 2.31 10.04 -7.40
C ILE A 65 2.49 8.54 -7.61
N ARG A 66 2.97 8.16 -8.78
CA ARG A 66 3.17 6.77 -9.22
C ARG A 66 4.37 6.67 -10.17
N PRO A 67 4.86 5.47 -10.50
CA PRO A 67 5.85 5.32 -11.57
C PRO A 67 5.32 5.87 -12.90
N ALA A 68 6.19 6.53 -13.66
CA ALA A 68 5.83 7.09 -14.96
C ALA A 68 5.80 6.00 -16.06
N GLY A 69 5.18 6.33 -17.20
CA GLY A 69 5.09 5.44 -18.36
C GLY A 69 3.82 4.57 -18.40
N GLU A 70 3.69 3.81 -19.50
CA GLU A 70 2.66 2.77 -19.72
C GLU A 70 2.99 1.43 -19.07
N THR A 71 4.27 1.16 -18.88
CA THR A 71 4.79 0.00 -18.15
C THR A 71 5.70 0.55 -17.07
N PHE A 72 5.52 0.12 -15.83
CA PHE A 72 6.40 0.55 -14.77
C PHE A 72 7.69 -0.26 -14.82
N ARG A 73 8.79 0.40 -14.51
CA ARG A 73 10.06 -0.28 -14.33
C ARG A 73 10.12 -0.80 -12.91
N THR A 74 10.60 -2.02 -12.72
CA THR A 74 10.78 -2.56 -11.38
C THR A 74 11.91 -1.81 -10.67
N PRO A 75 11.90 -1.73 -9.33
CA PRO A 75 13.05 -1.22 -8.58
C PRO A 75 14.35 -1.95 -8.93
N GLU A 76 14.29 -3.23 -9.34
CA GLU A 76 15.46 -3.99 -9.74
C GLU A 76 16.14 -3.39 -10.98
N GLU A 77 15.33 -3.08 -12.00
CA GLU A 77 15.80 -2.48 -13.25
C GLU A 77 16.48 -1.12 -13.01
N LEU A 78 16.13 -0.44 -11.91
CA LEU A 78 16.62 0.91 -11.62
C LEU A 78 17.85 0.93 -10.72
N ARG A 79 18.30 -0.21 -10.19
CA ARG A 79 19.39 -0.25 -9.20
C ARG A 79 20.69 0.37 -9.70
N ASN A 80 20.93 0.35 -11.00
CA ASN A 80 22.13 0.93 -11.63
C ASN A 80 21.94 2.37 -12.11
N GLU A 81 20.70 2.88 -12.13
CA GLU A 81 20.37 4.23 -12.61
C GLU A 81 20.11 5.21 -11.46
N LEU A 82 19.63 4.70 -10.32
CA LEU A 82 19.26 5.48 -9.15
C LEU A 82 20.27 5.30 -8.02
N ASN A 83 20.54 6.38 -7.29
CA ASN A 83 21.22 6.25 -6.01
C ASN A 83 20.30 5.59 -4.96
N LYS A 84 20.89 5.18 -3.83
CA LYS A 84 20.18 4.46 -2.76
C LYS A 84 18.90 5.15 -2.28
N ASP A 85 18.93 6.46 -2.09
CA ASP A 85 17.79 7.21 -1.55
C ASP A 85 16.69 7.42 -2.61
N GLN A 86 17.08 7.68 -3.86
CA GLN A 86 16.16 7.74 -5.00
C GLN A 86 15.48 6.39 -5.21
N LEU A 87 16.25 5.30 -5.15
CA LEU A 87 15.74 3.95 -5.31
C LEU A 87 14.74 3.61 -4.20
N ALA A 88 15.05 3.93 -2.94
CA ALA A 88 14.15 3.68 -1.82
C ALA A 88 12.83 4.45 -1.95
N VAL A 89 12.88 5.72 -2.39
CA VAL A 89 11.67 6.52 -2.63
C VAL A 89 10.88 5.99 -3.83
N TYR A 90 11.56 5.61 -4.91
CA TYR A 90 10.92 5.01 -6.07
C TYR A 90 10.22 3.70 -5.72
N GLU A 91 10.94 2.81 -5.02
CA GLU A 91 10.44 1.52 -4.55
C GLU A 91 9.21 1.70 -3.65
N LEU A 92 9.21 2.68 -2.75
CA LEU A 92 8.04 2.99 -1.92
C LEU A 92 6.83 3.43 -2.77
N ILE A 93 7.04 4.31 -3.75
CA ILE A 93 6.00 4.78 -4.67
C ILE A 93 5.45 3.61 -5.50
N TRP A 94 6.33 2.77 -6.02
CA TRP A 94 5.99 1.58 -6.81
C TRP A 94 5.17 0.59 -5.97
N LYS A 95 5.65 0.18 -4.78
CA LYS A 95 4.92 -0.68 -3.84
C LYS A 95 3.53 -0.14 -3.52
N ARG A 96 3.44 1.17 -3.23
CA ARG A 96 2.17 1.82 -2.88
C ARG A 96 1.19 1.81 -4.05
N THR A 97 1.68 2.01 -5.27
CA THR A 97 0.86 1.99 -6.49
C THR A 97 0.30 0.60 -6.74
N LEU A 98 1.15 -0.44 -6.69
CA LEU A 98 0.72 -1.84 -6.87
C LEU A 98 -0.27 -2.26 -5.78
N ALA A 99 0.07 -2.02 -4.51
CA ALA A 99 -0.79 -2.39 -3.38
C ALA A 99 -2.18 -1.73 -3.43
N SER A 100 -2.31 -0.55 -4.06
CA SER A 100 -3.61 0.11 -4.24
C SER A 100 -4.59 -0.70 -5.11
N GLN A 101 -4.06 -1.62 -5.94
CA GLN A 101 -4.83 -2.48 -6.83
C GLN A 101 -4.90 -3.92 -6.36
N MET A 102 -4.39 -4.25 -5.17
CA MET A 102 -4.43 -5.61 -4.62
C MET A 102 -5.73 -5.90 -3.87
N THR A 103 -6.02 -7.19 -3.63
CA THR A 103 -7.09 -7.64 -2.73
C THR A 103 -6.84 -7.20 -1.29
N ASP A 104 -7.92 -7.05 -0.51
CA ASP A 104 -7.78 -6.70 0.90
C ASP A 104 -7.17 -7.87 1.69
N GLU A 105 -6.34 -7.53 2.68
CA GLU A 105 -5.82 -8.53 3.60
C GLU A 105 -6.92 -9.02 4.55
N THR A 106 -7.06 -10.34 4.66
CA THR A 106 -7.97 -10.97 5.63
C THR A 106 -7.26 -11.30 6.93
N GLY A 107 -7.96 -11.17 8.06
CA GLY A 107 -7.39 -11.47 9.37
C GLY A 107 -8.45 -11.62 10.46
N GLU A 108 -8.04 -12.22 11.57
CA GLU A 108 -8.86 -12.40 12.76
C GLU A 108 -8.29 -11.59 13.92
N THR A 109 -9.17 -10.90 14.65
CA THR A 109 -8.84 -10.28 15.94
C THR A 109 -9.59 -11.02 17.04
N LYS A 110 -8.86 -11.50 18.05
CA LYS A 110 -9.42 -12.22 19.19
C LYS A 110 -9.16 -11.41 20.45
N ARG A 111 -10.22 -11.19 21.24
CA ARG A 111 -10.14 -10.55 22.55
C ARG A 111 -10.63 -11.53 23.60
N VAL A 112 -9.87 -11.66 24.68
CA VAL A 112 -10.23 -12.42 25.87
C VAL A 112 -10.32 -11.46 27.04
N THR A 113 -11.46 -11.49 27.73
CA THR A 113 -11.70 -10.70 28.95
C THR A 113 -11.81 -11.66 30.12
N PHE A 114 -11.08 -11.36 31.19
CA PHE A 114 -11.10 -12.07 32.46
C PHE A 114 -11.68 -11.14 33.52
N GLU A 115 -12.68 -11.63 34.24
CA GLU A 115 -13.25 -10.94 35.40
C GLU A 115 -12.83 -11.72 36.65
N GLY A 116 -12.44 -11.00 37.70
CA GLY A 116 -12.00 -11.58 38.95
C GLY A 116 -12.42 -10.72 40.14
N GLU A 117 -12.60 -11.38 41.27
CA GLU A 117 -12.97 -10.76 42.55
C GLU A 117 -11.95 -11.16 43.62
N THR A 118 -11.61 -10.24 44.51
CA THR A 118 -10.70 -10.51 45.64
C THR A 118 -11.47 -11.06 46.85
N PRO A 119 -11.04 -12.17 47.46
CA PRO A 119 -11.84 -12.88 48.47
C PRO A 119 -11.83 -12.30 49.89
N GLU A 120 -11.02 -11.28 50.23
CA GLU A 120 -10.93 -10.78 51.63
C GLU A 120 -11.06 -9.26 51.80
N LEU A 121 -11.86 -8.92 52.82
CA LEU A 121 -12.13 -7.61 53.47
C LEU A 121 -12.66 -6.45 52.60
N ASP A 122 -12.22 -6.30 51.37
CA ASP A 122 -12.79 -5.37 50.39
C ASP A 122 -12.96 -6.09 49.04
N ILE A 123 -14.21 -6.23 48.56
CA ILE A 123 -14.49 -6.87 47.27
C ILE A 123 -14.13 -5.88 46.17
N TYR A 124 -13.01 -6.12 45.49
CA TYR A 124 -12.66 -5.42 44.27
C TYR A 124 -13.02 -6.28 43.07
N HIS A 125 -13.82 -5.72 42.16
CA HIS A 125 -14.02 -6.28 40.84
C HIS A 125 -12.88 -5.80 39.94
N ALA A 126 -12.10 -6.73 39.41
CA ALA A 126 -11.04 -6.46 38.46
C ALA A 126 -11.40 -7.07 37.10
N THR A 127 -11.15 -6.29 36.04
CA THR A 127 -11.28 -6.77 34.66
C THR A 127 -9.92 -6.68 33.98
N PHE A 128 -9.44 -7.81 33.46
CA PHE A 128 -8.26 -7.88 32.60
C PHE A 128 -8.71 -8.20 31.19
N SER A 129 -8.08 -7.58 30.19
CA SER A 129 -8.32 -7.93 28.79
C SER A 129 -7.02 -8.14 28.06
N SER A 130 -6.96 -9.18 27.23
CA SER A 130 -5.88 -9.43 26.27
C SER A 130 -6.47 -9.46 24.86
N THR A 131 -5.80 -8.82 23.91
CA THR A 131 -6.20 -8.79 22.49
C THR A 131 -5.04 -9.25 21.62
N GLY A 132 -5.30 -10.18 20.71
CA GLY A 132 -4.36 -10.64 19.69
C GLY A 132 -4.95 -10.53 18.28
N ARG A 133 -4.11 -10.32 17.28
CA ARG A 133 -4.49 -10.32 15.86
C ARG A 133 -3.66 -11.36 15.11
N GLN A 134 -4.32 -12.14 14.27
CA GLN A 134 -3.74 -13.09 13.34
C GLN A 134 -4.11 -12.67 11.92
N LEU A 135 -3.14 -12.63 11.02
CA LEU A 135 -3.40 -12.41 9.59
C LEU A 135 -3.74 -13.77 8.97
N LEU A 136 -4.87 -13.85 8.28
CA LEU A 136 -5.27 -15.01 7.51
C LEU A 136 -4.70 -14.81 6.11
N ILE A 137 -3.45 -15.23 5.93
CA ILE A 137 -2.81 -15.19 4.62
C ILE A 137 -3.47 -16.28 3.78
N GLN A 138 -4.11 -15.94 2.65
CA GLN A 138 -4.40 -16.92 1.60
C GLN A 138 -3.06 -17.53 1.17
N ASP A 139 -2.92 -18.85 1.31
CA ASP A 139 -1.69 -19.61 1.02
C ASP A 139 -1.15 -19.34 -0.41
N SER A 140 -0.31 -18.32 -0.56
CA SER A 140 0.72 -18.25 -1.59
C SER A 140 1.75 -17.16 -1.30
N LYS A 141 2.92 -17.57 -0.77
CA LYS A 141 4.20 -16.84 -0.84
C LYS A 141 4.18 -15.36 -0.37
N ASN A 142 4.23 -15.18 0.95
CA ASN A 142 4.97 -14.13 1.67
C ASN A 142 5.39 -12.90 0.82
N LEU A 143 4.44 -12.00 0.55
CA LEU A 143 4.60 -10.80 -0.30
C LEU A 143 5.47 -9.72 0.34
N SER A 144 5.61 -9.70 1.67
CA SER A 144 6.50 -8.79 2.38
C SER A 144 7.99 -8.96 2.01
N GLY A 145 8.36 -10.07 1.35
CA GLY A 145 9.72 -10.32 0.87
C GLY A 145 9.89 -10.19 -0.65
N ARG A 146 8.83 -9.85 -1.40
CA ARG A 146 8.85 -9.82 -2.88
C ARG A 146 8.55 -8.45 -3.48
N ILE A 147 7.76 -7.62 -2.80
CA ILE A 147 7.47 -6.25 -3.22
C ILE A 147 8.24 -5.29 -2.35
#